data_AF-A0A1F1XBA8-F1
#
_entry.id   AF-A0A1F1XBA8-F1
#
_cell.length_a   1.000
_cell.length_b   1.000
_cell.length_c   1.000
_cell.angle_alpha   90.00
_cell.angle_beta   90.00
_cell.angle_gamma   90.00
#
_symmetry.space_group_name_H-M   'P 1'
#
loop_
_entity.id
_entity.type
_entity.pdbx_description
1 polymer ?
#
loop_
_entity_poly.entity_id
_entity_poly.type
_entity_poly.pdbx_seq_one_letter_code
_entity_poly.pdbx_strand_id
1 'polypeptide(L)'
;MLEVEGVAGCEIESGMNGTFRRLLHGRIDLAAEERRDAFTIYDDAMRAVVTTLHEGDETEGNISVGGIMGFLAGVEEFTARDLEPDMAVEDYRLEQVGASALYARYGLT
;
A
#
# COMPACT_ATOMS: atom_id res chain seq x y z
N MET A 1 13.36 6.31 -2.03
CA MET A 1 13.55 4.95 -1.48
C MET A 1 12.74 4.91 -0.20
N LEU A 2 11.94 3.86 0.01
CA LEU A 2 11.16 3.72 1.25
C LEU A 2 12.14 3.36 2.39
N GLU A 3 12.28 4.23 3.38
CA GLU A 3 13.20 4.03 4.52
C GLU A 3 12.52 3.25 5.65
N VAL A 4 12.15 1.99 5.38
CA VAL A 4 11.46 1.11 6.33
C VAL A 4 12.33 -0.11 6.61
N GLU A 5 12.56 -0.40 7.90
CA GLU A 5 13.37 -1.54 8.33
C GLU A 5 12.75 -2.86 7.82
N GLY A 6 13.58 -3.73 7.22
CA GLY A 6 13.12 -5.00 6.66
C GLY A 6 12.63 -4.93 5.21
N VAL A 7 12.60 -3.77 4.56
CA VAL A 7 12.34 -3.68 3.11
C VAL A 7 13.64 -3.95 2.34
N ALA A 8 13.68 -5.04 1.58
CA ALA A 8 14.82 -5.43 0.74
C ALA A 8 14.88 -4.62 -0.57
N GLY A 9 13.72 -4.24 -1.08
CA GLY A 9 13.56 -3.55 -2.36
C GLY A 9 12.18 -2.92 -2.46
N CYS A 10 12.10 -1.80 -3.16
CA CYS A 10 10.85 -1.07 -3.34
C CYS A 10 10.84 -0.41 -4.71
N GLU A 11 9.94 -0.86 -5.57
CA GLU A 11 9.69 -0.30 -6.90
C GLU A 11 8.23 0.15 -6.93
N ILE A 12 7.99 1.44 -6.71
CA ILE A 12 6.65 2.03 -6.76
C ILE A 12 6.64 3.05 -7.90
N GLU A 13 5.68 2.87 -8.79
CA GLU A 13 5.44 3.75 -9.92
C GLU A 13 4.08 4.43 -9.77
N SER A 14 3.98 5.66 -10.27
CA SER A 14 2.72 6.39 -10.33
C SER A 14 2.18 6.38 -11.76
N GLY A 15 0.97 5.87 -11.94
CA GLY A 15 0.21 5.96 -13.18
C GLY A 15 -1.05 6.80 -13.02
N MET A 16 -1.79 6.97 -14.13
CA MET A 16 -3.17 7.42 -14.12
C MET A 16 -4.06 6.24 -14.52
N ASN A 17 -5.14 6.00 -13.76
CA ASN A 17 -6.13 5.02 -14.15
C ASN A 17 -7.15 5.62 -15.14
N GLY A 18 -8.00 4.78 -15.73
CA GLY A 18 -9.05 5.21 -16.69
C GLY A 18 -10.10 6.17 -16.13
N THR A 19 -10.05 6.49 -14.83
CA THR A 19 -10.93 7.43 -14.12
C THR A 19 -10.20 8.72 -13.75
N PHE A 20 -9.02 8.99 -14.34
CA PHE A 20 -8.17 10.15 -14.02
C PHE A 20 -7.70 10.21 -12.55
N ARG A 21 -7.79 9.10 -11.82
CA ARG A 21 -7.18 8.99 -10.48
C ARG A 21 -5.74 8.57 -10.62
N ARG A 22 -4.90 9.10 -9.73
CA ARG A 22 -3.50 8.68 -9.64
C ARG A 22 -3.48 7.30 -9.01
N LEU A 23 -2.82 6.34 -9.65
CA LEU A 23 -2.65 4.99 -9.12
C LEU A 23 -1.18 4.81 -8.78
N LEU A 24 -0.89 4.48 -7.52
CA LEU A 24 0.38 3.91 -7.16
C LEU A 24 0.29 2.39 -7.29
N HIS A 25 1.18 1.85 -8.11
CA HIS A 25 1.36 0.42 -8.24
C HIS A 25 2.83 0.08 -8.06
N GLY A 26 3.10 -1.06 -7.47
CA GLY A 26 4.48 -1.36 -7.14
C GLY A 26 4.66 -2.65 -6.38
N ARG A 27 5.93 -2.97 -6.20
CA ARG A 27 6.42 -4.15 -5.53
C ARG A 27 7.27 -3.72 -4.34
N ILE A 28 7.00 -4.32 -3.20
CA ILE A 28 7.81 -4.21 -1.99
C ILE A 28 8.35 -5.60 -1.69
N ASP A 29 9.66 -5.79 -1.82
CA ASP A 29 10.34 -7.03 -1.44
C ASP A 29 10.66 -7.00 0.05
N LEU A 30 10.24 -8.04 0.76
CA LEU A 30 10.27 -8.14 2.22
C LEU A 30 11.42 -9.04 2.65
N ALA A 31 12.34 -8.50 3.44
CA ALA A 31 13.48 -9.21 4.02
C ALA A 31 13.08 -9.94 5.31
N ALA A 32 12.16 -10.89 5.21
CA ALA A 32 11.74 -11.75 6.31
C ALA A 32 11.74 -13.22 5.92
N GLU A 33 11.84 -14.11 6.91
CA GLU A 33 11.72 -15.57 6.71
C GLU A 33 10.30 -16.07 7.01
N GLU A 34 9.59 -15.39 7.92
CA GLU A 34 8.25 -15.74 8.34
C GLU A 34 7.20 -14.78 7.78
N ARG A 35 6.05 -15.32 7.33
CA ARG A 35 4.93 -14.54 6.81
C ARG A 35 4.44 -13.46 7.79
N ARG A 36 4.47 -13.75 9.09
CA ARG A 36 3.99 -12.80 10.12
C ARG A 36 4.89 -11.56 10.21
N ASP A 37 6.20 -11.75 10.16
CA ASP A 37 7.16 -10.65 10.21
C ASP A 37 7.15 -9.88 8.89
N ALA A 38 7.05 -10.60 7.77
CA ALA A 38 6.86 -10.02 6.45
C ALA A 38 5.62 -9.11 6.38
N PHE A 39 4.49 -9.56 6.95
CA PHE A 39 3.27 -8.76 7.03
C PHE A 39 3.48 -7.48 7.85
N THR A 40 4.22 -7.55 8.95
CA THR A 40 4.52 -6.39 9.79
C THR A 40 5.35 -5.36 9.01
N ILE A 41 6.38 -5.82 8.29
CA ILE A 41 7.19 -4.96 7.42
C ILE A 41 6.33 -4.33 6.32
N TYR A 42 5.41 -5.10 5.73
CA TYR A 42 4.50 -4.60 4.71
C TYR A 42 3.51 -3.55 5.26
N ASP A 43 2.94 -3.75 6.45
CA ASP A 43 2.07 -2.77 7.13
C ASP A 43 2.83 -1.48 7.43
N ASP A 44 4.05 -1.56 7.95
CA ASP A 44 4.89 -0.38 8.23
C ASP A 44 5.30 0.34 6.94
N ALA A 45 5.58 -0.41 5.87
CA ALA A 45 5.86 0.14 4.56
C ALA A 45 4.67 0.90 3.99
N MET A 46 3.48 0.30 4.06
CA MET A 46 2.24 0.93 3.62
C MET A 46 1.88 2.13 4.50
N ARG A 47 2.15 2.10 5.81
CA ARG A 47 2.01 3.26 6.70
C ARG A 47 2.88 4.42 6.23
N ALA A 48 4.16 4.17 5.92
CA ALA A 48 5.06 5.22 5.45
C ALA A 48 4.58 5.85 4.13
N VAL A 49 4.13 5.01 3.17
CA VAL A 49 3.54 5.49 1.91
C VAL A 49 2.31 6.34 2.18
N VAL A 50 1.34 5.81 2.92
CA VAL A 50 0.05 6.48 3.17
C VAL A 50 0.24 7.79 3.96
N THR A 51 1.14 7.81 4.93
CA THR A 51 1.50 9.03 5.69
C THR A 51 2.10 10.09 4.77
N THR A 52 3.06 9.69 3.92
CA THR A 52 3.67 10.61 2.94
C THR A 52 2.63 11.20 1.99
N LEU A 53 1.65 10.39 1.57
CA LEU A 53 0.55 10.85 0.71
C LEU A 53 -0.43 11.76 1.44
N HIS A 54 -0.68 11.52 2.73
CA HIS A 54 -1.53 12.36 3.57
C HIS A 54 -0.91 13.73 3.83
N GLU A 55 0.41 13.79 4.05
CA GLU A 55 1.15 15.04 4.25
C GLU A 55 1.37 15.82 2.94
N GLY A 56 1.27 15.14 1.79
CA GLY A 56 1.38 15.77 0.48
C GLY A 56 0.09 16.53 0.09
N ASP A 57 0.21 17.82 -0.17
CA ASP A 57 -0.86 18.77 -0.54
C ASP A 57 -1.69 18.39 -1.81
N GLU A 58 -1.39 17.27 -2.48
CA GLU A 58 -2.03 16.88 -3.75
C GLU A 58 -3.31 16.06 -3.53
N THR A 59 -4.45 16.75 -3.44
CA THR A 59 -5.81 16.19 -3.57
C THR A 59 -6.11 14.97 -2.68
N GLU A 60 -6.43 15.26 -1.41
CA GLU A 60 -7.07 14.33 -0.47
C GLU A 60 -8.08 13.41 -1.20
N GLY A 61 -7.76 12.11 -1.30
CA GLY A 61 -8.69 11.08 -1.75
C GLY A 61 -8.65 10.67 -3.22
N ASN A 62 -7.75 11.18 -4.06
CA ASN A 62 -7.64 10.78 -5.48
C ASN A 62 -6.42 9.90 -5.83
N ILE A 63 -5.74 9.36 -4.81
CA ILE A 63 -4.60 8.45 -4.98
C ILE A 63 -4.99 7.04 -4.52
N SER A 64 -5.00 6.10 -5.45
CA SER A 64 -5.17 4.67 -5.20
C SER A 64 -3.83 4.03 -4.83
N VAL A 65 -3.80 3.23 -3.76
CA VAL A 65 -2.60 2.53 -3.26
C VAL A 65 -2.71 1.01 -3.33
N GLY A 66 -3.88 0.45 -3.69
CA GLY A 66 -4.05 -1.00 -3.71
C GLY A 66 -3.26 -1.74 -4.78
N GLY A 67 -2.61 -1.03 -5.72
CA GLY A 67 -1.66 -1.63 -6.65
C GLY A 67 -0.28 -1.95 -6.03
N ILE A 68 -0.04 -1.59 -4.77
CA ILE A 68 1.21 -1.86 -4.07
C ILE A 68 1.12 -3.23 -3.41
N MET A 69 2.01 -4.14 -3.81
CA MET A 69 2.00 -5.55 -3.40
C MET A 69 3.29 -5.90 -2.64
N GLY A 70 3.13 -6.71 -1.59
CA GLY A 70 4.24 -7.22 -0.78
C GLY A 70 4.68 -8.60 -1.27
N PHE A 71 5.98 -8.78 -1.46
CA PHE A 71 6.60 -10.00 -1.95
C PHE A 71 7.54 -10.59 -0.91
N LEU A 72 7.37 -11.88 -0.63
CA LEU A 72 8.23 -12.65 0.25
C LEU A 72 8.99 -13.69 -0.57
N ALA A 73 10.32 -13.67 -0.53
CA ALA A 73 11.17 -14.59 -1.30
C ALA A 73 10.80 -14.68 -2.81
N GLY A 74 10.35 -13.56 -3.39
CA GLY A 74 9.99 -13.50 -4.80
C GLY A 74 8.50 -13.74 -5.11
N VAL A 75 7.72 -14.22 -4.15
CA VAL A 75 6.30 -14.60 -4.31
C VAL A 75 5.40 -13.49 -3.75
N GLU A 76 4.34 -13.14 -4.49
CA GLU A 76 3.32 -12.20 -4.03
C GLU A 76 2.57 -12.80 -2.84
N GLU A 77 2.65 -12.15 -1.68
CA GLU A 77 2.06 -12.65 -0.43
C GLU A 77 1.03 -11.70 0.18
N PHE A 78 1.16 -10.39 -0.07
CA PHE A 78 0.36 -9.37 0.58
C PHE A 78 -0.14 -8.30 -0.39
N THR A 79 -1.36 -7.86 -0.16
CA THR A 79 -2.02 -6.77 -0.86
C THR A 79 -2.62 -5.81 0.15
N ALA A 80 -3.11 -4.66 -0.31
CA ALA A 80 -3.84 -3.73 0.55
C ALA A 80 -5.07 -4.38 1.23
N ARG A 81 -5.57 -5.51 0.71
CA ARG A 81 -6.66 -6.30 1.33
C ARG A 81 -6.28 -6.87 2.67
N ASP A 82 -5.03 -7.30 2.81
CA ASP A 82 -4.53 -7.90 4.03
C ASP A 82 -4.46 -6.85 5.17
N LEU A 83 -4.46 -5.55 4.82
CA LEU A 83 -4.43 -4.43 5.77
C LEU A 83 -5.84 -3.95 6.18
N GLU A 84 -6.82 -4.07 5.30
CA GLU A 84 -8.22 -3.69 5.56
C GLU A 84 -9.21 -4.79 5.12
N PRO A 85 -9.36 -5.86 5.92
CA PRO A 85 -10.25 -6.97 5.58
C PRO A 85 -11.75 -6.62 5.69
N ASP A 86 -12.10 -5.57 6.45
CA ASP A 86 -13.47 -5.12 6.70
C ASP A 86 -14.01 -4.12 5.65
N MET A 87 -13.22 -3.78 4.63
CA MET A 87 -13.65 -2.88 3.56
C MET A 87 -14.84 -3.46 2.80
N ALA A 88 -15.90 -2.67 2.58
CA ALA A 88 -17.12 -3.13 1.94
C ALA A 88 -16.84 -3.73 0.54
N VAL A 89 -17.25 -4.99 0.36
CA VAL A 89 -16.78 -5.91 -0.71
C VAL A 89 -17.54 -5.77 -2.03
N GLU A 90 -18.44 -4.80 -2.16
CA GLU A 90 -19.13 -4.57 -3.44
C GLU A 90 -18.11 -3.96 -4.43
N ASP A 91 -17.51 -4.84 -5.25
CA ASP A 91 -16.41 -4.56 -6.20
C ASP A 91 -15.03 -4.28 -5.57
N TYR A 92 -14.45 -5.28 -4.87
CA TYR A 92 -13.06 -5.27 -4.40
C TYR A 92 -12.04 -5.26 -5.55
N ARG A 93 -11.92 -4.13 -6.24
CA ARG A 93 -10.86 -3.87 -7.22
C ARG A 93 -9.71 -3.20 -6.47
N LEU A 94 -8.55 -3.85 -6.40
CA LEU A 94 -7.34 -3.31 -5.76
C LEU A 94 -6.98 -1.90 -6.29
N GLU A 95 -7.22 -1.64 -7.57
CA GLU A 95 -7.11 -0.33 -8.24
C GLU A 95 -8.01 0.78 -7.65
N GLN A 96 -9.01 0.43 -6.84
CA GLN A 96 -9.94 1.36 -6.18
C GLN A 96 -9.64 1.58 -4.69
N VAL A 97 -8.69 0.84 -4.10
CA VAL A 97 -8.30 1.05 -2.70
C VAL A 97 -7.51 2.36 -2.63
N GLY A 98 -8.17 3.41 -2.15
CA GLY A 98 -7.60 4.73 -1.92
C GLY A 98 -6.71 4.76 -0.68
N ALA A 99 -5.73 5.67 -0.64
CA ALA A 99 -4.92 5.90 0.56
C ALA A 99 -5.80 6.21 1.80
N SER A 100 -6.92 6.91 1.59
CA SER A 100 -7.86 7.31 2.63
C SER A 100 -8.53 6.15 3.38
N ALA A 101 -8.62 4.97 2.76
CA ALA A 101 -9.16 3.77 3.41
C ALA A 101 -8.31 3.39 4.64
N LEU A 102 -6.99 3.54 4.51
CA LEU A 102 -6.03 3.20 5.56
C LEU A 102 -5.78 4.31 6.59
N TYR A 103 -6.38 5.50 6.45
CA TYR A 103 -6.15 6.63 7.36
C TYR A 103 -6.58 6.29 8.79
N ALA A 104 -7.77 5.70 8.95
CA ALA A 104 -8.28 5.31 10.26
C ALA A 104 -7.38 4.25 10.93
N ARG A 105 -6.85 3.30 10.14
CA ARG A 105 -5.91 2.28 10.63
C ARG A 105 -4.61 2.90 11.16
N TYR A 106 -4.11 3.94 10.50
CA TYR A 106 -2.86 4.60 10.86
C TYR A 106 -3.01 5.84 11.76
N GLY A 107 -4.25 6.18 12.15
CA GLY A 107 -4.53 7.33 13.00
C GLY A 107 -4.30 8.68 12.31
N LEU A 108 -4.43 8.72 10.98
CA LEU A 108 -4.33 9.95 10.17
C LEU A 108 -5.73 10.59 10.09
N THR A 109 -5.81 11.88 10.39
CA THR A 109 -7.04 12.71 10.35
C THR A 109 -6.88 13.90 9.44
#